data_AF-S9ZSD6-F1
#
_entry.id   AF-S9ZSD6-F1
#
_cell.length_a   1.000
_cell.length_b   1.000
_cell.length_c   1.000
_cell.angle_alpha   90.00
_cell.angle_beta   90.00
_cell.angle_gamma   90.00
#
_symmetry.space_group_name_H-M   'P 1'
#
loop_
_entity.id
_entity.type
_entity.pdbx_description
1 polymer ?
#
loop_
_entity_poly.entity_id
_entity_poly.type
_entity_poly.pdbx_seq_one_letter_code
_entity_poly.pdbx_strand_id
1 'polypeptide(L)'
;MNGRHKKRGIAVNGPWLPLPIEFLRSRACAELSPHGLKLLVDMLSMLGPNAARNGDLCLTPKLMTVRGWSSKSSLSAAISELQDHGLIVQTRQGSRLDCSLWAVTLYPLDCDIRKLDVGPGSYRTTDWMLGGALANPPTEGKKAVWRHARKGASTGARKSAKTQTVPPPRDDLTLERPAPGRTDSENEPDSTRSSRPGTKPPVFEGSTVPPLGTYLDQPSVQASSAAVQGAA
;
A
#
# COMPACT_ATOMS: atom_id res chain seq x y z
N MET A 1 45.41 23.89 -1.65
CA MET A 1 44.95 23.09 -0.50
C MET A 1 43.46 23.36 -0.33
N ASN A 2 42.58 22.43 -0.74
CA ASN A 2 41.14 22.66 -0.69
C ASN A 2 40.66 22.47 0.76
N GLY A 3 40.37 23.59 1.44
CA GLY A 3 39.81 23.58 2.79
C GLY A 3 38.48 22.84 2.82
N ARG A 4 38.40 21.77 3.60
CA ARG A 4 37.17 21.00 3.78
C ARG A 4 36.16 21.91 4.49
N HIS A 5 35.18 22.42 3.76
CA HIS A 5 34.12 23.24 4.35
C HIS A 5 33.46 22.48 5.51
N LYS A 6 33.51 23.03 6.72
CA LYS A 6 32.79 22.48 7.87
C LYS A 6 31.29 22.57 7.56
N LYS A 7 30.63 21.41 7.55
CA LYS A 7 29.17 21.35 7.43
C LYS A 7 28.57 22.04 8.67
N ARG A 8 27.72 23.04 8.46
CA ARG A 8 26.98 23.69 9.55
C ARG A 8 25.94 22.70 10.07
N GLY A 9 26.04 22.31 11.35
CA GLY A 9 25.03 21.49 11.99
C GLY A 9 23.75 22.28 12.20
N ILE A 10 22.61 21.68 11.89
CA ILE A 10 21.30 22.22 12.21
C ILE A 10 20.78 21.46 13.43
N ALA A 11 20.35 22.17 14.46
CA ALA A 11 19.67 21.55 15.60
C ALA A 11 18.26 21.14 15.17
N VAL A 12 17.95 19.85 15.30
CA VAL A 12 16.62 19.29 15.04
C VAL A 12 16.11 18.70 16.35
N ASN A 13 14.84 18.96 16.67
CA ASN A 13 14.22 18.42 17.87
C ASN A 13 13.87 16.94 17.69
N GLY A 14 14.29 16.10 18.62
CA GLY A 14 13.99 14.66 18.62
C GLY A 14 14.84 13.83 17.65
N PRO A 15 14.60 12.50 17.61
CA PRO A 15 15.26 11.63 16.65
C PRO A 15 14.75 11.94 15.24
N TRP A 16 15.68 12.06 14.29
CA TRP A 16 15.36 12.29 12.88
C TRP A 16 15.98 11.20 12.02
N LEU A 17 15.37 10.94 10.87
CA LEU A 17 15.83 9.94 9.92
C LEU A 17 16.33 10.64 8.64
N PRO A 18 17.60 10.45 8.24
CA PRO A 18 18.17 11.12 7.08
C PRO A 18 17.66 10.52 5.77
N LEU A 19 16.84 11.27 5.04
CA LEU A 19 16.52 10.95 3.64
C LEU A 19 17.45 11.69 2.68
N PRO A 20 18.07 11.01 1.69
CA PRO A 20 18.86 11.67 0.67
C PRO A 20 18.02 12.68 -0.13
N ILE A 21 18.48 13.93 -0.20
CA ILE A 21 17.83 14.97 -1.01
C ILE A 21 17.80 14.57 -2.50
N GLU A 22 18.82 13.85 -2.95
CA GLU A 22 18.89 13.28 -4.30
C GLU A 22 17.70 12.35 -4.57
N PHE A 23 17.38 11.46 -3.63
CA PHE A 23 16.21 10.59 -3.73
C PHE A 23 14.91 11.41 -3.74
N LEU A 24 14.74 12.35 -2.81
CA LEU A 24 13.52 13.16 -2.73
C LEU A 24 13.24 13.98 -4.00
N ARG A 25 14.29 14.43 -4.68
CA ARG A 25 14.17 15.20 -5.93
C ARG A 25 14.08 14.32 -7.16
N SER A 26 14.41 13.04 -7.05
CA SER A 26 14.46 12.12 -8.18
C SER A 26 13.08 11.79 -8.76
N ARG A 27 13.07 11.29 -10.00
CA ARG A 27 11.89 10.67 -10.61
C ARG A 27 11.41 9.45 -9.82
N ALA A 28 12.31 8.69 -9.19
CA ALA A 28 11.91 7.54 -8.38
C ALA A 28 10.92 7.91 -7.27
N CYS A 29 11.15 9.03 -6.57
CA CYS A 29 10.20 9.52 -5.57
C CYS A 29 8.97 10.20 -6.19
N ALA A 30 9.15 10.94 -7.28
CA ALA A 30 8.07 11.71 -7.90
C ALA A 30 7.03 10.83 -8.65
N GLU A 31 7.45 9.67 -9.18
CA GLU A 31 6.58 8.74 -9.91
C GLU A 31 5.82 7.77 -9.00
N LEU A 32 6.13 7.73 -7.70
CA LEU A 32 5.39 6.93 -6.73
C LEU A 32 3.93 7.38 -6.63
N SER A 33 3.05 6.40 -6.53
CA SER A 33 1.66 6.62 -6.18
C SER A 33 1.55 7.13 -4.74
N PRO A 34 0.44 7.84 -4.41
CA PRO A 34 0.19 8.28 -3.03
C PRO A 34 0.18 7.13 -2.02
N HIS A 35 -0.26 5.93 -2.43
CA HIS A 35 -0.25 4.76 -1.56
C HIS A 35 1.16 4.21 -1.35
N GLY A 36 1.97 4.12 -2.40
CA GLY A 36 3.38 3.72 -2.29
C GLY A 36 4.16 4.68 -1.40
N LEU A 37 3.99 5.99 -1.61
CA LEU A 37 4.63 7.01 -0.78
C LEU A 37 4.16 6.96 0.68
N LYS A 38 2.86 6.77 0.93
CA LYS A 38 2.32 6.60 2.30
C LYS A 38 2.92 5.38 2.98
N LEU A 39 3.03 4.25 2.28
CA LEU A 39 3.62 3.03 2.82
C LEU A 39 5.11 3.24 3.12
N LEU A 40 5.85 3.91 2.24
CA LEU A 40 7.25 4.26 2.48
C LEU A 40 7.39 5.08 3.76
N VAL A 41 6.60 6.15 3.93
CA VAL A 41 6.61 6.97 5.15
C VAL A 41 6.25 6.14 6.40
N ASP A 42 5.28 5.24 6.30
CA ASP A 42 4.93 4.34 7.40
C ASP A 42 6.11 3.43 7.77
N MET A 43 6.84 2.88 6.79
CA MET A 43 8.05 2.09 7.02
C MET A 43 9.15 2.90 7.69
N LEU A 44 9.39 4.12 7.21
CA LEU A 44 10.38 5.03 7.80
C LEU A 44 10.05 5.34 9.27
N SER A 45 8.77 5.48 9.61
CA SER A 45 8.36 5.72 11.00
C SER A 45 8.48 4.50 11.93
N MET A 46 8.67 3.30 11.38
CA MET A 46 8.94 2.08 12.16
C MET A 46 10.43 1.86 12.43
N LEU A 47 11.29 2.61 11.74
CA LEU A 47 12.73 2.57 11.97
C LEU A 47 13.11 3.30 13.26
N GLY A 48 14.20 2.85 13.88
CA GLY A 48 14.81 3.54 15.00
C GLY A 48 15.74 4.69 14.58
N PRO A 49 16.41 5.34 15.55
CA PRO A 49 17.45 6.32 15.28
C PRO A 49 18.51 5.73 14.33
N ASN A 50 19.00 6.53 13.37
CA ASN A 50 19.97 6.10 12.36
C ASN A 50 19.51 4.89 11.52
N ALA A 51 18.21 4.76 11.28
CA ALA A 51 17.60 3.64 10.54
C ALA A 51 17.78 2.28 11.21
N ALA A 52 17.86 2.25 12.54
CA ALA A 52 17.97 1.00 13.26
C ALA A 52 16.77 0.08 13.01
N ARG A 53 16.99 -1.24 13.10
CA ARG A 53 16.01 -2.30 12.79
C ARG A 53 15.66 -2.44 11.31
N ASN A 54 16.40 -1.78 10.41
CA ASN A 54 16.17 -1.93 8.99
C ASN A 54 16.43 -3.37 8.56
N GLY A 55 15.41 -4.02 8.00
CA GLY A 55 15.41 -5.45 7.67
C GLY A 55 14.58 -6.33 8.58
N ASP A 56 14.06 -5.80 9.69
CA ASP A 56 13.11 -6.47 10.59
C ASP A 56 11.72 -5.77 10.58
N LEU A 57 11.35 -5.18 9.43
CA LEU A 57 10.07 -4.49 9.30
C LEU A 57 8.95 -5.46 8.90
N CYS A 58 7.88 -5.49 9.68
CA CYS A 58 6.72 -6.35 9.45
C CYS A 58 5.56 -5.54 8.86
N LEU A 59 5.11 -5.90 7.65
CA LEU A 59 4.01 -5.25 6.94
C LEU A 59 2.70 -6.06 7.01
N THR A 60 2.45 -6.72 8.15
CA THR A 60 1.21 -7.51 8.31
C THR A 60 -0.01 -6.58 8.32
N PRO A 61 -1.15 -7.00 7.71
CA PRO A 61 -2.36 -6.18 7.69
C PRO A 61 -2.80 -5.71 9.08
N LYS A 62 -2.72 -6.58 10.10
CA LYS A 62 -3.08 -6.25 11.49
C LYS A 62 -2.27 -5.09 12.06
N LEU A 63 -0.97 -5.05 11.77
CA LEU A 63 -0.09 -3.95 12.20
C LEU A 63 -0.41 -2.67 11.40
N MET A 64 -0.63 -2.80 10.10
CA MET A 64 -0.89 -1.67 9.21
C MET A 64 -2.29 -1.05 9.41
N THR A 65 -3.27 -1.78 9.94
CA THR A 65 -4.60 -1.24 10.27
C THR A 65 -4.52 -0.09 11.26
N VAL A 66 -3.63 -0.16 12.26
CA VAL A 66 -3.41 0.94 13.23
C VAL A 66 -2.88 2.20 12.53
N ARG A 67 -2.22 2.05 11.38
CA ARG A 67 -1.68 3.14 10.54
C ARG A 67 -2.67 3.62 9.47
N GLY A 68 -3.91 3.14 9.51
CA GLY A 68 -5.00 3.56 8.62
C GLY A 68 -5.19 2.68 7.37
N TRP A 69 -4.50 1.53 7.26
CA TRP A 69 -4.69 0.63 6.12
C TRP A 69 -5.90 -0.28 6.34
N SER A 70 -7.00 0.04 5.66
CA SER A 70 -8.24 -0.75 5.72
C SER A 70 -8.23 -1.96 4.79
N SER A 71 -7.61 -1.83 3.61
CA SER A 71 -7.63 -2.87 2.58
C SER A 71 -6.29 -3.58 2.43
N LYS A 72 -6.32 -4.92 2.54
CA LYS A 72 -5.16 -5.78 2.25
C LYS A 72 -4.70 -5.65 0.80
N SER A 73 -5.61 -5.45 -0.15
CA SER A 73 -5.24 -5.33 -1.56
C SER A 73 -4.49 -4.02 -1.85
N SER A 74 -4.90 -2.92 -1.22
CA SER A 74 -4.20 -1.63 -1.34
C SER A 74 -2.80 -1.70 -0.74
N LEU A 75 -2.67 -2.35 0.43
CA LEU A 75 -1.36 -2.58 1.05
C LEU A 75 -0.47 -3.45 0.16
N SER A 76 -0.99 -4.56 -0.36
CA SER A 76 -0.24 -5.44 -1.27
C SER A 76 0.19 -4.71 -2.54
N ALA A 77 -0.68 -3.88 -3.11
CA ALA A 77 -0.38 -3.08 -4.29
C ALA A 77 0.75 -2.07 -4.02
N ALA A 78 0.72 -1.39 -2.86
CA ALA A 78 1.79 -0.48 -2.46
C ALA A 78 3.12 -1.20 -2.20
N ILE A 79 3.09 -2.41 -1.62
CA ILE A 79 4.28 -3.25 -1.44
C ILE A 79 4.88 -3.59 -2.80
N SER A 80 4.07 -4.11 -3.74
CA SER A 80 4.54 -4.47 -5.08
C SER A 80 5.10 -3.27 -5.84
N GLU A 81 4.46 -2.11 -5.73
CA GLU A 81 4.97 -0.87 -6.33
C GLU A 81 6.35 -0.48 -5.78
N LEU A 82 6.52 -0.50 -4.45
CA LEU A 82 7.80 -0.16 -3.83
C LEU A 82 8.90 -1.19 -4.17
N GLN A 83 8.55 -2.47 -4.32
CA GLN A 83 9.48 -3.50 -4.78
C GLN A 83 9.90 -3.27 -6.24
N ASP A 84 8.95 -2.98 -7.12
CA ASP A 84 9.19 -2.70 -8.54
C ASP A 84 10.09 -1.46 -8.73
N HIS A 85 9.94 -0.47 -7.84
CA HIS A 85 10.79 0.72 -7.78
C HIS A 85 12.16 0.49 -7.10
N GLY A 86 12.44 -0.70 -6.58
CA GLY A 86 13.69 -1.01 -5.88
C GLY A 86 13.87 -0.23 -4.56
N LEU A 87 12.77 0.22 -3.96
CA LEU A 87 12.77 0.99 -2.71
C LEU A 87 12.68 0.12 -1.46
N ILE A 88 12.10 -1.07 -1.61
CA ILE A 88 12.03 -2.07 -0.55
C ILE A 88 12.49 -3.42 -1.06
N VAL A 89 13.08 -4.20 -0.15
CA VAL A 89 13.49 -5.57 -0.41
C VAL A 89 12.90 -6.46 0.67
N GLN A 90 12.44 -7.63 0.27
CA GLN A 90 11.99 -8.64 1.20
C GLN A 90 13.22 -9.34 1.78
N THR A 91 13.41 -9.22 3.09
CA THR A 91 14.57 -9.79 3.78
C THR A 91 14.31 -11.19 4.32
N ARG A 92 13.04 -11.53 4.56
CA ARG A 92 12.58 -12.86 4.91
C ARG A 92 11.27 -13.20 4.22
N GLN A 93 11.19 -14.40 3.66
CA GLN A 93 9.94 -14.97 3.16
C GLN A 93 9.06 -15.42 4.32
N GLY A 94 7.86 -14.84 4.41
CA GLY A 94 6.85 -15.29 5.38
C GLY A 94 6.27 -16.66 5.00
N SER A 95 5.85 -17.40 6.02
CA SER A 95 5.14 -18.68 5.92
C SER A 95 3.68 -18.52 6.37
N ARG A 96 2.95 -19.62 6.55
CA ARG A 96 1.59 -19.57 7.14
C ARG A 96 1.60 -19.06 8.60
N LEU A 97 2.70 -19.29 9.31
CA LEU A 97 2.86 -18.92 10.72
C LEU A 97 3.81 -17.73 10.92
N ASP A 98 4.67 -17.45 9.95
CA ASP A 98 5.69 -16.41 10.02
C ASP A 98 5.35 -15.23 9.11
N CYS A 99 5.62 -14.01 9.58
CA CYS A 99 5.47 -12.82 8.75
C CYS A 99 6.67 -12.63 7.81
N SER A 100 6.39 -12.06 6.63
CA SER A 100 7.45 -11.53 5.77
C SER A 100 8.10 -10.31 6.41
N LEU A 101 9.43 -10.26 6.36
CA LEU A 101 10.22 -9.12 6.81
C LEU A 101 10.72 -8.32 5.61
N TRP A 102 10.86 -7.03 5.83
CA TRP A 102 11.17 -6.05 4.80
C TRP A 102 12.29 -5.11 5.25
N ALA A 103 13.06 -4.63 4.29
CA ALA A 103 14.04 -3.55 4.44
C ALA A 103 13.71 -2.42 3.48
N VAL A 104 14.04 -1.19 3.89
CA VAL A 104 14.08 -0.03 3.00
C VAL A 104 15.49 0.05 2.40
N THR A 105 15.58 0.11 1.07
CA THR A 105 16.87 0.07 0.38
C THR A 105 17.70 1.33 0.62
N LEU A 106 17.07 2.46 0.95
CA LEU A 106 17.73 3.74 1.27
C LEU A 106 18.69 3.68 2.47
N TYR A 107 18.65 2.61 3.27
CA TYR A 107 19.52 2.42 4.42
C TYR A 107 20.19 1.04 4.37
N PRO A 108 21.38 0.88 4.96
CA PRO A 108 21.98 -0.44 5.14
C PRO A 108 21.10 -1.32 6.04
N LEU A 109 21.27 -2.64 5.95
CA LEU A 109 20.64 -3.57 6.88
C LEU A 109 21.22 -3.36 8.28
N ASP A 110 20.33 -3.23 9.27
CA ASP A 110 20.68 -3.09 10.69
C ASP A 110 19.72 -3.95 11.53
N CYS A 111 19.89 -5.26 11.46
CA CYS A 111 19.15 -6.22 12.27
C CYS A 111 19.92 -7.55 12.42
N ASP A 112 19.37 -8.46 13.23
CA ASP A 112 19.95 -9.79 13.44
C ASP A 112 19.94 -10.60 12.14
N ILE A 113 21.11 -10.73 11.49
CA ILE A 113 21.29 -11.42 10.21
C ILE A 113 20.80 -12.88 10.27
N ARG A 114 20.87 -13.53 11.45
CA ARG A 114 20.40 -14.92 11.65
C ARG A 114 18.90 -15.12 11.39
N LYS A 115 18.11 -14.05 11.41
CA LYS A 115 16.66 -14.09 11.16
C LYS A 115 16.32 -13.88 9.69
N LEU A 116 17.28 -13.47 8.86
CA LEU A 116 17.06 -13.08 7.48
C LEU A 116 17.39 -14.23 6.53
N ASP A 117 16.68 -14.27 5.41
CA ASP A 117 17.01 -15.15 4.28
C ASP A 117 18.07 -14.52 3.37
N VAL A 118 18.28 -13.19 3.51
CA VAL A 118 19.22 -12.41 2.70
C VAL A 118 20.47 -12.02 3.50
N GLY A 119 21.62 -12.07 2.84
CA GLY A 119 22.90 -11.64 3.42
C GLY A 119 23.14 -10.13 3.34
N PRO A 120 24.15 -9.62 4.07
CA PRO A 120 24.63 -8.25 3.89
C PRO A 120 25.15 -8.06 2.46
N GLY A 121 24.77 -6.95 1.81
CA GLY A 121 25.06 -6.68 0.41
C GLY A 121 24.06 -7.26 -0.60
N SER A 122 22.93 -7.82 -0.13
CA SER A 122 21.83 -8.29 -0.98
C SER A 122 21.19 -7.20 -1.86
N TYR A 123 21.26 -5.96 -1.43
CA TYR A 123 20.82 -4.79 -2.18
C TYR A 123 21.82 -3.64 -1.99
N ARG A 124 21.78 -2.67 -2.91
CA ARG A 124 22.55 -1.42 -2.80
C ARG A 124 21.63 -0.28 -2.40
N THR A 125 22.21 0.69 -1.69
CA THR A 125 21.48 1.90 -1.28
C THR A 125 20.98 2.76 -2.45
N THR A 126 21.50 2.49 -3.64
CA THR A 126 21.17 3.18 -4.90
C THR A 126 20.21 2.38 -5.79
N ASP A 127 19.65 1.26 -5.33
CA ASP A 127 18.82 0.39 -6.19
C ASP A 127 17.54 1.10 -6.69
N TRP A 128 17.04 2.06 -5.93
CA TRP A 128 15.94 2.93 -6.33
C TRP A 128 16.20 3.73 -7.62
N MET A 129 17.46 3.86 -8.05
CA MET A 129 17.81 4.54 -9.30
C MET A 129 17.46 3.71 -10.54
N LEU A 130 17.19 2.40 -10.41
CA LEU A 130 16.93 1.44 -11.49
C LEU A 130 17.91 1.62 -12.68
N GLY A 131 19.21 1.52 -12.40
CA GLY A 131 20.26 1.70 -13.41
C GLY A 131 20.44 3.15 -13.88
N GLY A 132 19.91 4.13 -13.15
CA GLY A 132 20.07 5.57 -13.41
C GLY A 132 18.87 6.21 -14.13
N ALA A 133 17.94 5.43 -14.65
CA ALA A 133 16.77 5.94 -15.38
C ALA A 133 15.86 6.82 -14.50
N LEU A 134 15.72 6.48 -13.21
CA LEU A 134 14.86 7.19 -12.27
C LEU A 134 15.61 8.17 -11.36
N ALA A 135 16.95 8.27 -11.48
CA ALA A 135 17.77 9.12 -10.62
C ALA A 135 17.54 10.63 -10.87
N ASN A 136 17.31 11.00 -12.12
CA ASN A 136 17.18 12.40 -12.51
C ASN A 136 15.84 13.00 -12.05
N PRO A 137 15.80 14.30 -11.68
CA PRO A 137 14.56 14.97 -11.32
C PRO A 137 13.60 15.07 -12.51
N PRO A 138 12.27 15.10 -12.27
CA PRO A 138 11.31 15.37 -13.33
C PRO A 138 11.49 16.80 -13.86
N THR A 139 11.41 16.96 -15.17
CA THR A 139 11.54 18.25 -15.87
C THR A 139 10.25 18.55 -16.61
N GLU A 140 9.99 19.82 -16.96
CA GLU A 140 8.77 20.23 -17.68
C GLU A 140 8.50 19.39 -18.94
N GLY A 141 9.54 19.08 -19.73
CA GLY A 141 9.44 18.26 -20.93
C GLY A 141 9.25 16.75 -20.67
N LYS A 142 9.50 16.27 -19.46
CA LYS A 142 9.30 14.88 -19.02
C LYS A 142 8.70 14.86 -17.62
N LYS A 143 7.42 15.18 -17.53
CA LYS A 143 6.66 15.18 -16.27
C LYS A 143 6.61 13.77 -15.65
N ALA A 144 6.64 13.70 -14.33
CA ALA A 144 6.42 12.44 -13.61
C ALA A 144 4.95 12.01 -13.77
N VAL A 145 4.73 10.70 -13.90
CA VAL A 145 3.38 10.12 -14.01
C VAL A 145 3.26 9.04 -12.95
N TRP A 146 2.24 9.15 -12.11
CA TRP A 146 1.97 8.15 -11.09
C TRP A 146 1.49 6.86 -11.71
N ARG A 147 2.16 5.77 -11.38
CA ARG A 147 1.71 4.43 -11.75
C ARG A 147 0.62 4.02 -10.77
N HIS A 148 -0.63 4.37 -11.04
CA HIS A 148 -1.73 3.81 -10.26
C HIS A 148 -1.68 2.29 -10.36
N ALA A 149 -1.56 1.62 -9.22
CA ALA A 149 -1.78 0.20 -9.13
C ALA A 149 -3.24 -0.10 -9.51
N ARG A 150 -3.48 -0.37 -10.79
CA ARG A 150 -4.79 -0.84 -11.23
C ARG A 150 -5.06 -2.14 -10.50
N LYS A 151 -6.18 -2.17 -9.78
CA LYS A 151 -6.76 -3.37 -9.17
C LYS A 151 -6.80 -4.49 -10.24
N GLY A 152 -5.81 -5.38 -10.23
CA GLY A 152 -5.73 -6.55 -11.13
C GLY A 152 -4.54 -6.63 -12.09
N ALA A 153 -3.58 -5.70 -12.10
CA ALA A 153 -2.39 -5.84 -12.94
C ALA A 153 -1.20 -6.35 -12.13
N SER A 154 -1.17 -7.66 -11.86
CA SER A 154 0.10 -8.33 -11.56
C SER A 154 1.00 -8.22 -12.79
N THR A 155 2.06 -7.44 -12.65
CA THR A 155 3.21 -7.41 -13.56
C THR A 155 3.84 -8.81 -13.54
N GLY A 156 3.40 -9.67 -14.47
CA GLY A 156 3.90 -11.05 -14.56
C GLY A 156 2.99 -12.04 -15.31
N ALA A 157 1.74 -11.71 -15.62
CA ALA A 157 1.03 -12.46 -16.65
C ALA A 157 1.52 -11.97 -18.02
N ARG A 158 2.42 -12.72 -18.68
CA ARG A 158 2.47 -12.69 -20.15
C ARG A 158 1.02 -12.69 -20.60
N LYS A 159 0.60 -11.70 -21.41
CA LYS A 159 -0.69 -11.79 -22.08
C LYS A 159 -0.66 -13.12 -22.81
N SER A 160 -1.29 -14.15 -22.25
CA SER A 160 -1.62 -15.33 -23.02
C SER A 160 -2.36 -14.75 -24.19
N ALA A 161 -1.81 -14.93 -25.39
CA ALA A 161 -2.55 -14.69 -26.61
C ALA A 161 -3.94 -15.28 -26.37
N LYS A 162 -4.97 -14.52 -26.73
CA LYS A 162 -6.36 -14.96 -26.65
C LYS A 162 -6.43 -16.31 -27.36
N THR A 163 -6.34 -17.40 -26.60
CA THR A 163 -6.59 -18.73 -27.12
C THR A 163 -8.02 -18.65 -27.59
N GLN A 164 -8.21 -18.60 -28.90
CA GLN A 164 -9.52 -18.87 -29.46
C GLN A 164 -9.88 -20.24 -28.92
N THR A 165 -10.84 -20.29 -28.00
CA THR A 165 -11.51 -21.53 -27.63
C THR A 165 -12.24 -21.96 -28.90
N VAL A 166 -11.55 -22.69 -29.77
CA VAL A 166 -12.19 -23.45 -30.83
C VAL A 166 -13.06 -24.46 -30.09
N PRO A 167 -14.39 -24.41 -30.22
CA PRO A 167 -15.23 -25.44 -29.63
C PRO A 167 -14.79 -26.80 -30.21
N PRO A 168 -14.74 -27.86 -29.39
CA PRO A 168 -14.41 -29.18 -29.92
C PRO A 168 -15.37 -29.52 -31.07
N PRO A 169 -14.89 -30.19 -32.14
CA PRO A 169 -15.76 -30.66 -33.20
C PRO A 169 -16.92 -31.44 -32.59
N ARG A 170 -18.14 -30.92 -32.75
CA ARG A 170 -19.33 -31.72 -32.52
C ARG A 170 -19.41 -32.66 -33.72
N ASP A 171 -18.90 -33.86 -33.56
CA ASP A 171 -19.38 -34.96 -34.38
C ASP A 171 -20.88 -35.12 -34.03
N ASP A 172 -21.74 -34.76 -34.98
CA ASP A 172 -23.20 -34.92 -34.89
C ASP A 172 -23.58 -36.40 -34.93
N LEU A 173 -23.22 -37.14 -33.88
CA LEU A 173 -23.77 -38.46 -33.62
C LEU A 173 -24.96 -38.30 -32.67
N THR A 174 -26.16 -38.39 -33.25
CA THR A 174 -27.44 -38.41 -32.54
C THR A 174 -27.47 -39.63 -31.62
N LEU A 175 -27.11 -39.46 -30.34
CA LEU A 175 -27.33 -40.47 -29.32
C LEU A 175 -28.80 -40.41 -28.92
N GLU A 176 -29.63 -41.28 -29.51
CA GLU A 176 -30.96 -41.56 -28.99
C GLU A 176 -30.83 -42.21 -27.61
N ARG A 177 -30.91 -41.39 -26.55
CA ARG A 177 -31.19 -41.88 -25.21
C ARG A 177 -32.70 -41.85 -25.01
N PRO A 178 -33.39 -43.00 -24.90
CA PRO A 178 -34.81 -43.01 -24.57
C PRO A 178 -35.00 -42.40 -23.18
N ALA A 179 -35.97 -41.48 -23.06
CA ALA A 179 -36.29 -40.81 -21.81
C ALA A 179 -36.77 -41.84 -20.77
N PRO A 180 -36.26 -41.82 -19.52
CA PRO A 180 -36.84 -42.63 -18.47
C PRO A 180 -38.25 -42.10 -18.16
N GLY A 181 -39.20 -43.04 -18.14
CA GLY A 181 -40.63 -42.78 -18.03
C GLY A 181 -41.01 -41.91 -16.84
N ARG A 182 -41.91 -40.97 -17.12
CA ARG A 182 -42.65 -40.17 -16.15
C ARG A 182 -43.65 -41.10 -15.46
N THR A 183 -43.44 -41.41 -14.19
CA THR A 183 -44.49 -41.97 -13.33
C THR A 183 -45.32 -40.82 -12.81
N ASP A 184 -46.55 -40.70 -13.30
CA ASP A 184 -47.56 -39.79 -12.73
C ASP A 184 -48.06 -40.40 -11.41
N SER A 185 -47.61 -39.83 -10.29
CA SER A 185 -48.23 -40.06 -8.98
C SER A 185 -48.89 -38.76 -8.55
N GLU A 186 -50.22 -38.76 -8.59
CA GLU A 186 -51.11 -37.77 -8.01
C GLU A 186 -50.79 -37.58 -6.53
N ASN A 187 -50.67 -36.33 -6.07
CA ASN A 187 -50.82 -35.98 -4.67
C ASN A 187 -51.34 -34.54 -4.55
N GLU A 188 -52.41 -34.45 -3.77
CA GLU A 188 -53.27 -33.32 -3.39
C GLU A 188 -52.55 -32.03 -2.96
N PRO A 189 -53.21 -30.86 -3.05
CA PRO A 189 -52.61 -29.56 -2.78
C PRO A 189 -52.50 -29.29 -1.27
N ASP A 190 -51.29 -29.44 -0.72
CA ASP A 190 -51.00 -29.02 0.64
C ASP A 190 -50.82 -27.49 0.70
N SER A 191 -51.88 -26.82 1.16
CA SER A 191 -51.88 -25.41 1.48
C SER A 191 -51.06 -25.18 2.75
N THR A 192 -49.81 -24.74 2.62
CA THR A 192 -49.10 -23.91 3.61
C THR A 192 -47.68 -23.58 3.13
N ARG A 193 -47.52 -22.46 2.42
CA ARG A 193 -46.24 -21.75 2.39
C ARG A 193 -46.43 -20.26 2.63
N SER A 194 -46.05 -19.89 3.85
CA SER A 194 -45.93 -18.54 4.40
C SER A 194 -45.22 -17.59 3.44
N SER A 195 -45.96 -16.58 2.98
CA SER A 195 -45.44 -15.38 2.34
C SER A 195 -44.71 -14.53 3.38
N ARG A 196 -43.38 -14.48 3.33
CA ARG A 196 -42.61 -13.48 4.08
C ARG A 196 -42.62 -12.16 3.28
N PRO A 197 -43.10 -11.03 3.83
CA PRO A 197 -43.04 -9.75 3.14
C PRO A 197 -41.59 -9.27 3.05
N GLY A 198 -41.15 -8.88 1.85
CA GLY A 198 -39.85 -8.25 1.64
C GLY A 198 -39.80 -6.89 2.32
N THR A 199 -38.88 -6.72 3.28
CA THR A 199 -38.57 -5.43 3.88
C THR A 199 -37.85 -4.56 2.85
N LYS A 200 -38.43 -3.43 2.44
CA LYS A 200 -37.73 -2.42 1.63
C LYS A 200 -36.59 -1.82 2.47
N PRO A 201 -35.38 -1.59 1.91
CA PRO A 201 -34.34 -0.87 2.62
C PRO A 201 -34.78 0.58 2.89
N PRO A 202 -34.38 1.18 4.03
CA PRO A 202 -34.75 2.56 4.34
C PRO A 202 -34.11 3.53 3.34
N VAL A 203 -34.90 4.51 2.92
CA VAL A 203 -34.45 5.65 2.12
C VAL A 203 -33.56 6.51 3.00
N PHE A 204 -32.30 6.69 2.62
CA PHE A 204 -31.39 7.60 3.31
C PHE A 204 -31.65 9.01 2.78
N GLU A 205 -32.39 9.82 3.55
CA GLU A 205 -32.53 11.24 3.26
C GLU A 205 -31.16 11.92 3.38
N GLY A 206 -30.80 12.69 2.36
CA GLY A 206 -29.48 13.28 2.20
C GLY A 206 -29.11 14.17 3.39
N SER A 207 -28.01 13.82 4.07
CA SER A 207 -27.35 14.71 5.01
C SER A 207 -26.90 15.96 4.27
N THR A 208 -27.41 17.12 4.69
CA THR A 208 -27.02 18.44 4.23
C THR A 208 -25.54 18.68 4.56
N VAL A 209 -24.69 18.56 3.54
CA VAL A 209 -23.30 18.98 3.61
C VAL A 209 -23.27 20.52 3.67
N PRO A 210 -22.69 21.15 4.70
CA PRO A 210 -22.53 22.60 4.71
C PRO A 210 -21.55 23.02 3.59
N PRO A 211 -21.78 24.15 2.91
CA PRO A 211 -20.97 24.57 1.77
C PRO A 211 -19.52 24.83 2.18
N LEU A 212 -18.58 24.45 1.31
CA LEU A 212 -17.17 24.80 1.40
C LEU A 212 -17.00 26.33 1.39
N GLY A 213 -16.65 26.90 2.53
CA GLY A 213 -16.30 28.31 2.63
C GLY A 213 -15.60 28.63 3.94
N THR A 214 -14.32 29.02 3.82
CA THR A 214 -13.52 29.80 4.79
C THR A 214 -13.18 29.16 6.15
N TYR A 215 -12.12 28.36 6.18
CA TYR A 215 -11.29 28.18 7.38
C TYR A 215 -10.08 29.13 7.27
N LEU A 216 -10.28 30.38 7.69
CA LEU A 216 -9.20 31.33 7.93
C LEU A 216 -9.26 31.69 9.42
N ASP A 217 -8.18 31.33 10.13
CA ASP A 217 -7.69 31.87 11.40
C ASP A 217 -8.71 32.45 12.38
N GLN A 218 -9.08 31.65 13.39
CA GLN A 218 -9.38 32.19 14.71
C GLN A 218 -8.29 31.72 15.69
N PRO A 219 -7.43 32.62 16.18
CA PRO A 219 -6.54 32.28 17.29
C PRO A 219 -7.39 31.99 18.53
N SER A 220 -7.15 30.82 19.13
CA SER A 220 -7.82 30.37 20.35
C SER A 220 -7.60 31.37 21.48
N VAL A 221 -8.63 32.15 21.80
CA VAL A 221 -8.69 32.92 23.04
C VAL A 221 -8.88 31.92 24.17
N GLN A 222 -7.83 31.67 24.95
CA GLN A 222 -7.87 31.33 26.37
C GLN A 222 -6.43 31.21 26.91
N ALA A 223 -5.78 32.36 27.13
CA ALA A 223 -4.70 32.44 28.12
C ALA A 223 -5.35 32.86 29.44
N SER A 224 -5.57 31.90 30.32
CA SER A 224 -5.98 32.14 31.70
C SER A 224 -4.89 32.94 32.42
N SER A 225 -5.15 34.21 32.72
CA SER A 225 -4.30 35.01 33.59
C SER A 225 -4.49 34.58 35.04
N ALA A 226 -3.62 33.70 35.52
CA ALA A 226 -3.43 33.47 36.95
C ALA A 226 -2.62 34.64 37.52
N ALA A 227 -3.31 35.62 38.11
CA ALA A 227 -2.69 36.67 38.90
C ALA A 227 -2.36 36.12 40.30
N VAL A 228 -1.07 35.94 40.58
CA VAL A 228 -0.54 35.71 41.93
C VAL A 228 0.02 37.04 42.46
N GLN A 229 -0.74 37.61 43.40
CA GLN A 229 -0.38 38.35 44.62
C GLN A 229 0.94 39.16 44.70
N GLY A 230 0.78 40.48 44.93
CA GLY A 230 1.16 41.15 46.20
C GLY A 230 2.62 41.58 46.44
N ALA A 231 2.85 42.89 46.45
CA ALA A 231 3.81 43.56 47.36
C ALA A 231 3.54 45.07 47.39
N ALA A 232 3.00 45.54 48.52
CA ALA A 232 3.13 46.90 49.04
C ALA A 232 3.34 46.77 50.55
#